data_AF-A0A7V6X160-F1
#
_entry.id   AF-A0A7V6X160-F1
#
_cell.length_a   1.000
_cell.length_b   1.000
_cell.length_c   1.000
_cell.angle_alpha   90.00
_cell.angle_beta   90.00
_cell.angle_gamma   90.00
#
_symmetry.space_group_name_H-M   'P 1'
#
loop_
_entity.id
_entity.type
_entity.pdbx_description
1 polymer ?
#
loop_
_entity_poly.entity_id
_entity_poly.type
_entity_poly.pdbx_seq_one_letter_code
_entity_poly.pdbx_strand_id
1 'polypeptide(L)' 'MDFLSMGMTNDFEVAVEEGANMVRIGRAIFNTTQEWRKGNG' A
#
# COMPACT_ATOMS: atom_id res chain seq x y z
N MET A 1 19.70 11.96 1.62
CA MET A 1 18.97 10.86 2.28
C MET A 1 18.19 10.19 1.17
N ASP A 2 18.58 8.98 0.79
CA ASP A 2 17.98 8.29 -0.35
C ASP A 2 16.80 7.45 0.13
N PHE A 3 15.66 7.58 -0.55
CA PHE A 3 14.49 6.77 -0.27
C PHE A 3 14.45 5.54 -1.17
N LEU A 4 14.45 4.36 -0.56
CA LEU A 4 14.17 3.09 -1.21
C LEU A 4 12.69 2.78 -1.05
N SER A 5 11.90 3.22 -2.04
CA SER A 5 10.44 3.02 -2.07
C SER A 5 10.06 1.72 -2.74
N MET A 6 9.80 0.68 -1.96
CA MET A 6 9.39 -0.66 -2.43
C MET A 6 8.32 -1.26 -1.52
N GLY A 7 7.64 -2.30 -1.98
CA GLY A 7 6.57 -2.93 -1.22
C GLY A 7 5.22 -2.21 -1.30
N MET A 8 4.18 -3.02 -1.42
CA MET A 8 2.76 -2.69 -1.39
C MET A 8 2.06 -3.52 -0.30
N THR A 9 0.74 -3.41 -0.17
CA THR A 9 -0.04 -4.10 0.87
C THR A 9 0.26 -5.59 1.05
N ASN A 10 0.63 -6.33 0.01
CA ASN A 10 0.80 -7.78 0.09
C ASN A 10 2.26 -8.25 0.29
N ASP A 11 3.24 -7.35 0.21
CA ASP A 11 4.68 -7.69 0.18
C ASP A 11 5.54 -6.66 0.94
N PHE A 12 4.92 -5.83 1.78
CA PHE A 12 5.64 -4.79 2.54
C PHE A 12 6.63 -5.38 3.56
N GLU A 13 6.34 -6.56 4.13
CA GLU A 13 7.23 -7.22 5.09
C GLU A 13 8.56 -7.62 4.42
N VAL A 14 8.48 -8.31 3.29
CA VAL A 14 9.66 -8.65 2.46
C VAL A 14 10.39 -7.38 2.01
N ALA A 15 9.67 -6.33 1.62
CA ALA A 15 10.31 -5.07 1.23
C ALA A 15 11.13 -4.45 2.38
N VAL A 16 10.66 -4.54 3.63
CA VAL A 16 11.41 -4.08 4.81
C VAL A 16 12.63 -4.97 5.05
N GLU A 17 12.51 -6.29 4.91
CA GLU A 17 13.63 -7.24 5.02
C GLU A 17 14.72 -6.97 3.96
N GLU A 18 14.32 -6.54 2.76
CA GLU A 18 15.20 -6.15 1.65
C GLU A 18 15.69 -4.69 1.73
N GLY A 19 15.39 -3.97 2.82
CA GLY A 19 15.97 -2.65 3.12
C GLY A 19 15.13 -1.43 2.70
N ALA A 20 13.85 -1.60 2.35
CA ALA A 20 12.98 -0.46 2.06
C ALA A 20 12.83 0.48 3.27
N ASN A 21 12.98 1.78 3.04
CA ASN A 21 12.74 2.83 4.04
C ASN A 21 11.45 3.63 3.76
N MET A 22 10.69 3.22 2.74
CA MET A 22 9.37 3.74 2.41
C MET A 22 8.54 2.64 1.73
N VAL A 23 7.33 2.37 2.24
CA VAL A 23 6.38 1.37 1.68
C VAL A 23 5.06 2.03 1.27
N ARG A 24 4.30 1.39 0.35
CA ARG A 24 3.05 1.95 -0.19
C ARG A 24 1.84 1.11 0.21
N ILE A 25 1.15 1.47 1.30
CA ILE A 25 0.01 0.71 1.81
C ILE A 25 -1.32 1.39 1.46
N GLY A 26 -2.14 0.71 0.65
CA GLY A 26 -3.48 1.16 0.28
C GLY A 26 -4.56 0.32 0.94
N ARG A 27 -4.85 -0.85 0.36
CA ARG A 27 -6.01 -1.70 0.71
C ARG A 27 -6.04 -2.20 2.16
N ALA A 28 -4.88 -2.31 2.82
CA ALA A 28 -4.84 -2.69 4.23
C ALA A 28 -5.18 -1.54 5.18
N ILE A 29 -5.04 -0.28 4.74
CA ILE A 29 -5.43 0.91 5.51
C ILE A 29 -6.86 1.32 5.15
N PHE A 30 -7.15 1.37 3.85
CA PHE A 30 -8.45 1.81 3.34
C PHE A 30 -9.29 0.60 2.96
N ASN A 31 -10.38 0.41 3.70
CA ASN A 31 -11.45 -0.49 3.27
C ASN A 31 -12.09 0.09 2.00
N THR A 32 -12.01 -0.61 0.88
CA THR A 32 -12.74 -0.21 -0.34
C THR A 32 -14.21 -0.52 -0.11
N THR A 33 -14.93 0.35 0.60
CA THR A 33 -16.38 0.24 0.67
C THR A 33 -16.94 0.33 -0.74
N GLN A 34 -17.69 -0.70 -1.14
CA GLN A 34 -18.36 -0.78 -2.44
C GLN A 34 -19.31 0.40 -2.70
N GLU A 35 -19.64 1.16 -1.65
CA GLU A 35 -20.47 2.36 -1.68
C GLU A 35 -19.92 3.43 -2.63
N TRP A 36 -18.59 3.65 -2.69
CA TRP A 36 -18.02 4.64 -3.61
C TRP A 36 -18.23 4.26 -5.08
N ARG A 37 -18.27 2.95 -5.39
CA ARG A 37 -18.54 2.46 -6.74
C ARG A 37 -20.01 2.54 -7.13
N LYS A 38 -20.93 2.71 -6.17
CA LYS A 38 -22.39 2.73 -6.41
C LYS A 38 -22.95 4.13 -6.70
N GLY A 39 -22.19 5.20 -6.45
CA GLY A 39 -22.67 6.59 -6.59
C GLY A 39 -22.29 7.31 -7.89
N ASN A 40 -21.58 6.66 -8.82
CA ASN A 40 -21.09 7.25 -10.07
C ASN A 40 -21.60 6.51 -11.32
N GLY A 41 -22.79 5.92 -11.23
CA GLY A 41 -23.51 5.27 -12.35
C GLY A 41 -24.76 6.03 -12.71
#